data_AF-A0A2V9R5D1-F1
#
_entry.id   AF-A0A2V9R5D1-F1
#
_cell.length_a   1.000
_cell.length_b   1.000
_cell.length_c   1.000
_cell.angle_alpha   90.00
_cell.angle_beta   90.00
_cell.angle_gamma   90.00
#
_symmetry.space_group_name_H-M   'P 1'
#
loop_
_entity.id
_entity.type
_entity.pdbx_description
1 polymer ?
#
loop_
_entity_poly.entity_id
_entity_poly.type
_entity_poly.pdbx_seq_one_letter_code
_entity_poly.pdbx_strand_id
1 'polypeptide(L)'
;MNDPSEPLPPGKLEISKLVILNKREAKDAPSEKLPCWITFFDPEKDPWVRKTYGMTGLRRHKLLRITGEVYEQSISLNQEVVSSDLLGCGIRTLQRDIILFASLGVWIPFQHVSNPNRAGGYTYKVAVVKLYLEGMTKAEITSSLYHDPERIGKFIEDFARFTKLAQSGLSIYQIKAVLLLPEVLLEEYWTLFKIYNTPQLFKKLDLLAKAVR
;
A
#
# COMPACT_ATOMS: atom_id res chain seq x y z
N MET A 1 -22.61 17.55 7.03
CA MET A 1 -21.25 17.46 7.61
C MET A 1 -21.50 17.39 9.10
N ASN A 2 -21.58 16.18 9.65
CA ASN A 2 -22.10 15.99 11.02
C ASN A 2 -21.07 16.43 12.05
N ASP A 3 -21.59 17.07 13.09
CA ASP A 3 -20.85 17.54 14.25
C ASP A 3 -20.24 16.32 15.00
N PRO A 4 -18.91 16.26 15.21
CA PRO A 4 -18.25 15.13 15.89
C PRO A 4 -18.68 14.92 17.35
N SER A 5 -19.53 15.78 17.93
CA SER A 5 -20.13 15.61 19.27
C SER A 5 -21.49 14.90 19.30
N GLU A 6 -22.10 14.54 18.18
CA GLU A 6 -23.36 13.76 18.22
C GLU A 6 -23.09 12.27 18.55
N PRO A 7 -23.76 11.70 19.57
CA PRO A 7 -23.59 10.28 19.89
C PRO A 7 -24.16 9.41 18.77
N LEU A 8 -23.37 8.43 18.32
CA LEU A 8 -23.77 7.45 17.32
C LEU A 8 -25.05 6.72 17.77
N PRO A 9 -26.05 6.52 16.88
CA PRO A 9 -27.23 5.73 17.19
C PRO A 9 -26.86 4.32 17.68
N PRO A 10 -27.65 3.72 18.60
CA PRO A 10 -27.39 2.37 19.11
C PRO A 10 -27.27 1.37 17.96
N GLY A 11 -26.19 0.60 17.94
CA GLY A 11 -25.87 -0.39 16.89
C GLY A 11 -25.10 0.15 15.69
N LYS A 12 -24.73 1.44 15.66
CA LYS A 12 -23.84 2.00 14.63
C LYS A 12 -22.42 2.13 15.16
N LEU A 13 -21.46 1.64 14.38
CA LEU A 13 -20.02 1.74 14.67
C LEU A 13 -19.35 2.47 13.52
N GLU A 14 -18.86 3.68 13.78
CA GLU A 14 -17.99 4.38 12.83
C GLU A 14 -16.54 3.94 13.10
N ILE A 15 -16.06 2.94 12.36
CA ILE A 15 -14.62 2.61 12.35
C ILE A 15 -13.96 3.36 11.19
N SER A 16 -13.89 4.69 11.27
CA SER A 16 -13.14 5.48 10.28
C SER A 16 -11.63 5.43 10.56
N LYS A 17 -11.23 5.24 11.83
CA LYS A 17 -9.83 5.23 12.28
C LYS A 17 -9.66 4.29 13.48
N LEU A 18 -8.83 3.24 13.35
CA LEU A 18 -8.32 2.47 14.49
C LEU A 18 -6.93 2.99 14.85
N VAL A 19 -6.74 3.39 16.11
CA VAL A 19 -5.41 3.73 16.64
C VAL A 19 -4.79 2.47 17.24
N ILE A 20 -3.70 2.00 16.64
CA ILE A 20 -2.91 0.91 17.19
C ILE A 20 -1.67 1.51 17.85
N LEU A 21 -1.44 1.19 19.12
CA LEU A 21 -0.22 1.52 19.82
C LEU A 21 0.80 0.40 19.55
N ASN A 22 1.69 0.58 18.57
CA ASN A 22 2.76 -0.38 18.38
C ASN A 22 4.05 0.03 19.10
N LYS A 23 4.81 -0.95 19.58
CA LYS A 23 6.13 -0.73 20.17
C LYS A 23 7.16 -0.57 19.06
N ARG A 24 7.79 0.60 18.97
CA ARG A 24 9.03 0.75 18.19
C ARG A 24 10.20 0.30 19.06
N GLU A 25 10.77 -0.88 18.82
CA GLU A 25 12.05 -1.25 19.44
C GLU A 25 13.17 -0.95 18.44
N ALA A 26 13.83 0.20 18.60
CA ALA A 26 15.16 0.35 18.03
C ALA A 26 16.11 -0.45 18.94
N LYS A 27 17.15 -1.07 18.36
CA LYS A 27 18.09 -1.95 19.06
C LYS A 27 18.68 -1.33 20.34
N ASP A 28 18.69 0.00 20.45
CA ASP A 28 19.25 0.77 21.56
C ASP A 28 18.42 2.02 21.97
N ALA A 29 17.11 2.11 21.66
CA ALA A 29 16.26 3.25 22.07
C ALA A 29 15.02 2.81 22.85
N PRO A 30 14.53 3.61 23.83
CA PRO A 30 13.36 3.26 24.63
C PRO A 30 12.14 3.00 23.74
N SER A 31 11.39 1.92 24.03
CA SER A 31 10.24 1.54 23.21
C SER A 31 9.14 2.57 23.35
N GLU A 32 9.00 3.45 22.37
CA GLU A 32 7.90 4.42 22.34
C GLU A 32 6.69 3.79 21.65
N LYS A 33 5.52 3.89 22.29
CA LYS A 33 4.25 3.49 21.69
C LYS A 33 3.78 4.63 20.79
N LEU A 34 3.94 4.47 19.48
CA LEU A 34 3.46 5.45 18.52
C LEU A 34 2.05 5.07 18.05
N PRO A 35 1.09 6.01 18.05
CA PRO A 35 -0.21 5.79 17.42
C PRO A 35 -0.05 5.72 15.90
N CYS A 36 -0.74 4.79 15.25
CA CYS A 36 -0.92 4.80 13.79
C CYS A 36 -2.40 4.77 13.43
N TRP A 37 -2.74 5.32 12.27
CA TRP A 37 -4.09 5.31 11.72
C TRP A 37 -4.20 4.30 10.59
N ILE A 38 -5.20 3.42 10.64
CA ILE A 38 -5.48 2.48 9.56
C ILE A 38 -6.94 2.52 9.14
N THR A 39 -7.17 2.25 7.86
CA THR A 39 -8.48 1.96 7.29
C THR A 39 -8.84 0.53 7.61
N PHE A 40 -9.51 0.31 8.73
CA PHE A 40 -9.88 -1.04 9.13
C PHE A 40 -10.99 -1.63 8.26
N PHE A 41 -11.98 -0.81 7.87
CA PHE A 41 -13.09 -1.20 7.00
C PHE A 41 -13.35 -0.11 5.96
N ASP A 42 -13.45 -0.52 4.71
CA ASP A 42 -13.85 0.35 3.60
C ASP A 42 -15.26 -0.06 3.13
N PRO A 43 -16.30 0.72 3.44
CA PRO A 43 -17.68 0.36 3.14
C PRO A 43 -17.98 0.28 1.64
N GLU A 44 -17.20 0.95 0.81
CA GLU A 44 -17.40 0.97 -0.64
C GLU A 44 -16.71 -0.22 -1.30
N LYS A 45 -15.52 -0.59 -0.81
CA LYS A 45 -14.65 -1.58 -1.48
C LYS A 45 -14.69 -2.96 -0.85
N ASP A 46 -14.72 -3.07 0.48
CA ASP A 46 -14.63 -4.36 1.18
C ASP A 46 -15.80 -5.31 0.84
N PRO A 47 -17.07 -4.84 0.71
CA PRO A 47 -18.16 -5.70 0.29
C PRO A 47 -17.98 -6.28 -1.13
N TRP A 48 -17.47 -5.47 -2.06
CA TRP A 48 -17.18 -5.91 -3.43
C TRP A 48 -16.06 -6.96 -3.43
N VAL A 49 -14.94 -6.69 -2.74
CA VAL A 49 -13.82 -7.65 -2.62
C VAL A 49 -14.28 -8.96 -2.00
N ARG A 50 -15.09 -8.90 -0.93
CA ARG A 50 -15.66 -10.09 -0.29
C ARG A 50 -16.55 -10.89 -1.23
N LYS A 51 -17.42 -10.21 -2.00
CA LYS A 51 -18.31 -10.86 -2.97
C LYS A 51 -17.52 -11.56 -4.08
N THR A 52 -16.46 -10.92 -4.57
CA THR A 52 -15.67 -11.41 -5.71
C THR A 52 -14.67 -12.49 -5.31
N TYR A 53 -13.98 -12.34 -4.18
CA TYR A 53 -12.84 -13.17 -3.80
C TYR A 53 -13.02 -13.95 -2.48
N GLY A 54 -14.21 -13.86 -1.86
CA GLY A 54 -14.52 -14.49 -0.60
C GLY A 54 -13.75 -13.90 0.59
N MET A 55 -13.85 -14.59 1.74
CA MET A 55 -13.21 -14.14 2.99
C MET A 55 -11.68 -14.16 2.91
N THR A 56 -11.10 -15.12 2.18
CA THR A 56 -9.65 -15.18 1.96
C THR A 56 -9.16 -13.99 1.16
N GLY A 57 -9.85 -13.62 0.07
CA GLY A 57 -9.51 -12.43 -0.70
C GLY A 57 -9.66 -11.14 0.10
N LEU A 58 -10.75 -11.00 0.89
CA LEU A 58 -10.92 -9.86 1.78
C LEU A 58 -9.79 -9.75 2.81
N ARG A 59 -9.36 -10.87 3.41
CA ARG A 59 -8.24 -10.88 4.35
C ARG A 59 -6.95 -10.39 3.69
N ARG A 60 -6.64 -10.89 2.49
CA ARG A 60 -5.47 -10.51 1.69
C ARG A 60 -5.51 -9.04 1.29
N HIS A 61 -6.67 -8.55 0.87
CA HIS A 61 -6.93 -7.14 0.60
C HIS A 61 -6.61 -6.25 1.81
N LYS A 62 -7.18 -6.59 2.98
CA LYS A 62 -6.96 -5.87 4.23
C LYS A 62 -5.50 -5.93 4.67
N LEU A 63 -4.84 -7.07 4.49
CA LEU A 63 -3.42 -7.24 4.82
C LEU A 63 -2.55 -6.22 4.07
N LEU A 64 -2.70 -6.11 2.75
CA LEU A 64 -1.94 -5.15 1.93
C LEU A 64 -2.25 -3.71 2.36
N ARG A 65 -3.54 -3.37 2.51
CA ARG A 65 -3.98 -2.03 2.92
C ARG A 65 -3.38 -1.60 4.25
N ILE A 66 -3.61 -2.40 5.30
CA ILE A 66 -3.20 -2.08 6.67
C ILE A 66 -1.68 -1.93 6.76
N THR A 67 -0.93 -2.89 6.23
CA THR A 67 0.53 -2.85 6.33
C THR A 67 1.13 -1.71 5.50
N GLY A 68 0.57 -1.40 4.33
CA GLY A 68 1.00 -0.24 3.54
C GLY A 68 0.71 1.10 4.21
N GLU A 69 -0.48 1.28 4.79
CA GLU A 69 -0.85 2.53 5.49
C GLU A 69 0.03 2.77 6.72
N VAL A 70 0.35 1.74 7.48
CA VAL A 70 1.26 1.83 8.64
C VAL A 70 2.67 2.17 8.18
N TYR A 71 3.14 1.53 7.10
CA TYR A 71 4.46 1.81 6.54
C TYR A 71 4.60 3.25 6.03
N GLU A 72 3.55 3.80 5.41
CA GLU A 72 3.51 5.20 4.97
C GLU A 72 3.60 6.20 6.13
N GLN A 73 3.23 5.77 7.34
CA GLN A 73 3.39 6.54 8.58
C GLN A 73 4.75 6.31 9.26
N SER A 74 5.69 5.63 8.58
CA SER A 74 7.00 5.25 9.15
C SER A 74 6.90 4.39 10.41
N ILE A 75 5.80 3.64 10.55
CA ILE A 75 5.54 2.69 11.63
C ILE A 75 5.60 1.28 11.03
N SER A 76 5.95 0.30 11.84
CA SER A 76 5.86 -1.12 11.49
C SER A 76 4.89 -1.80 12.45
N LEU A 77 4.33 -2.96 12.10
CA LEU A 77 3.50 -3.78 13.00
C LEU A 77 4.14 -5.13 13.27
N ASN A 78 3.71 -5.78 14.36
CA ASN A 78 3.96 -7.20 14.63
C ASN A 78 2.95 -8.08 13.87
N GLN A 79 3.40 -9.25 13.42
CA GLN A 79 2.55 -10.19 12.67
C GLN A 79 1.42 -10.75 13.54
N GLU A 80 1.68 -10.92 14.84
CA GLU A 80 0.72 -11.40 15.84
C GLU A 80 -0.46 -10.43 15.96
N VAL A 81 -0.18 -9.13 16.12
CA VAL A 81 -1.20 -8.07 16.18
C VAL A 81 -2.03 -8.05 14.90
N VAL A 82 -1.39 -8.10 13.73
CA VAL A 82 -2.12 -8.07 12.46
C VAL A 82 -2.96 -9.33 12.26
N SER A 83 -2.42 -10.51 12.56
CA SER A 83 -3.14 -11.78 12.38
C SER A 83 -4.31 -11.93 13.36
N SER A 84 -4.06 -11.80 14.66
CA SER A 84 -5.07 -11.97 15.72
C SER A 84 -6.06 -10.82 15.75
N ASP A 85 -5.55 -9.60 15.98
CA ASP A 85 -6.39 -8.49 16.44
C ASP A 85 -7.06 -7.76 15.27
N LEU A 86 -6.47 -7.83 14.07
CA LEU A 86 -6.99 -7.11 12.89
C LEU A 86 -7.65 -8.02 11.85
N LEU A 87 -7.06 -9.18 11.57
CA LEU A 87 -7.51 -10.06 10.49
C LEU A 87 -8.27 -11.29 10.98
N GLY A 88 -8.25 -11.58 12.29
CA GLY A 88 -8.92 -12.74 12.88
C GLY A 88 -8.45 -14.07 12.30
N CYS A 89 -7.16 -14.20 11.99
CA CYS A 89 -6.58 -15.41 11.42
C CYS A 89 -5.38 -15.90 12.25
N GLY A 90 -5.06 -17.19 12.12
CA GLY A 90 -3.84 -17.72 12.75
C GLY A 90 -2.57 -17.24 12.05
N ILE A 91 -1.48 -17.10 12.81
CA ILE A 91 -0.18 -16.64 12.31
C ILE A 91 0.32 -17.43 11.08
N ARG A 92 0.11 -18.75 11.03
CA ARG A 92 0.47 -19.59 9.87
C ARG A 92 -0.32 -19.23 8.61
N THR A 93 -1.57 -18.80 8.76
CA THR A 93 -2.39 -18.33 7.63
C THR A 93 -1.86 -17.01 7.10
N LEU A 94 -1.51 -16.08 7.99
CA LEU A 94 -0.86 -14.83 7.62
C LEU A 94 0.45 -15.09 6.87
N GLN A 95 1.32 -15.97 7.38
CA GLN A 95 2.60 -16.31 6.75
C GLN A 95 2.43 -16.89 5.34
N ARG A 96 1.41 -17.73 5.11
CA ARG A 96 1.10 -18.21 3.75
C ARG A 96 0.70 -17.09 2.80
N ASP A 97 -0.07 -16.11 3.29
CA ASP A 97 -0.44 -14.94 2.49
C ASP A 97 0.80 -14.07 2.20
N ILE A 98 1.71 -13.90 3.16
CA ILE A 98 2.99 -13.19 2.95
C ILE A 98 3.82 -13.90 1.88
N ILE A 99 3.95 -15.22 1.94
CA ILE A 99 4.69 -16.01 0.93
C ILE A 99 4.05 -15.86 -0.46
N LEU A 100 2.73 -15.90 -0.54
CA LEU A 100 2.01 -15.66 -1.79
C LEU A 100 2.37 -14.29 -2.38
N PHE A 101 2.30 -13.23 -1.57
CA PHE A 101 2.60 -11.89 -2.04
C PHE A 101 4.08 -11.70 -2.40
N ALA A 102 4.99 -12.30 -1.64
CA ALA A 102 6.41 -12.33 -1.99
C ALA A 102 6.67 -12.99 -3.35
N SER A 103 5.95 -14.07 -3.68
CA SER A 103 6.04 -14.73 -5.00
C SER A 103 5.58 -13.84 -6.16
N LEU A 104 4.74 -12.84 -5.88
CA LEU A 104 4.28 -11.81 -6.82
C LEU A 104 5.19 -10.56 -6.81
N GLY A 105 6.32 -10.60 -6.10
CA GLY A 105 7.22 -9.45 -5.96
C GLY A 105 6.70 -8.36 -5.03
N VAL A 106 5.65 -8.63 -4.25
CA VAL A 106 5.07 -7.71 -3.27
C VAL A 106 5.69 -7.96 -1.90
N TRP A 107 6.33 -6.95 -1.34
CA TRP A 107 6.83 -6.97 0.02
C TRP A 107 5.77 -6.46 1.01
N ILE A 108 5.67 -7.14 2.15
CA ILE A 108 4.80 -6.75 3.25
C ILE A 108 5.64 -6.23 4.43
N PRO A 109 5.51 -4.93 4.79
CA PRO A 109 6.34 -4.28 5.78
C PRO A 109 5.92 -4.65 7.22
N PHE A 110 6.67 -5.56 7.84
CA PHE A 110 6.55 -5.92 9.27
C PHE A 110 7.84 -5.55 10.03
N GLN A 111 7.75 -5.38 11.35
CA GLN A 111 8.81 -4.86 12.23
C GLN A 111 10.16 -5.59 12.14
N HIS A 112 10.16 -6.89 11.81
CA HIS A 112 11.36 -7.72 11.69
C HIS A 112 11.60 -8.25 10.27
N VAL A 113 10.89 -7.71 9.28
CA VAL A 113 11.14 -8.04 7.87
C VAL A 113 12.02 -6.95 7.30
N SER A 114 13.27 -7.29 7.00
CA SER A 114 14.21 -6.39 6.35
C SER A 114 13.59 -5.82 5.07
N ASN A 115 13.67 -4.50 4.89
CA ASN A 115 13.19 -3.84 3.67
C ASN A 115 13.95 -4.41 2.46
N PRO A 116 13.25 -5.12 1.55
CA PRO A 116 13.84 -5.74 0.39
C PRO A 116 14.04 -4.75 -0.76
N ASN A 117 13.97 -3.43 -0.57
CA ASN A 117 14.52 -2.49 -1.55
C ASN A 117 16.04 -2.73 -1.81
N ARG A 118 16.73 -3.48 -0.94
CA ARG A 118 18.08 -4.05 -1.22
C ARG A 118 18.08 -5.40 -1.96
N ALA A 119 16.92 -6.05 -2.11
CA ALA A 119 16.72 -7.40 -2.64
C ALA A 119 15.58 -7.53 -3.69
N GLY A 120 15.03 -6.42 -4.20
CA GLY A 120 14.07 -6.39 -5.32
C GLY A 120 12.57 -6.44 -4.97
N GLY A 121 12.18 -6.34 -3.69
CA GLY A 121 10.77 -6.30 -3.26
C GLY A 121 10.27 -4.88 -3.02
N TYR A 122 9.05 -4.57 -3.48
CA TYR A 122 8.43 -3.25 -3.37
C TYR A 122 7.20 -3.30 -2.47
N THR A 123 6.85 -2.18 -1.82
CA THR A 123 5.51 -2.08 -1.22
C THR A 123 4.43 -2.32 -2.25
N TYR A 124 3.25 -2.76 -1.81
CA TYR A 124 2.22 -3.20 -2.75
C TYR A 124 1.80 -2.11 -3.75
N LYS A 125 1.76 -0.82 -3.35
CA LYS A 125 1.42 0.28 -4.26
C LYS A 125 2.44 0.43 -5.39
N VAL A 126 3.72 0.26 -5.10
CA VAL A 126 4.80 0.35 -6.09
C VAL A 126 4.88 -0.96 -6.90
N ALA A 127 4.63 -2.10 -6.27
CA ALA A 127 4.55 -3.39 -6.95
C ALA A 127 3.43 -3.42 -8.00
N VAL A 128 2.26 -2.82 -7.73
CA VAL A 128 1.19 -2.64 -8.73
C VAL A 128 1.70 -1.95 -9.99
N VAL A 129 2.43 -0.84 -9.82
CA VAL A 129 3.01 -0.08 -10.93
C VAL A 129 4.05 -0.91 -11.67
N LYS A 130 4.93 -1.59 -10.94
CA LYS A 130 5.95 -2.46 -11.54
C LYS A 130 5.33 -3.57 -12.38
N LEU A 131 4.35 -4.30 -11.85
CA LEU A 131 3.66 -5.38 -12.58
C LEU A 131 2.98 -4.83 -13.85
N TYR A 132 2.39 -3.63 -13.76
CA TYR A 132 1.80 -2.96 -14.92
C TYR A 132 2.86 -2.59 -15.97
N LEU A 133 3.99 -2.04 -15.55
CA LEU A 133 5.12 -1.76 -16.44
C LEU A 133 5.73 -3.05 -17.04
N GLU A 134 5.66 -4.17 -16.33
CA GLU A 134 6.08 -5.48 -16.83
C GLU A 134 5.12 -6.08 -17.87
N GLY A 135 3.93 -5.49 -18.03
CA GLY A 135 2.96 -5.82 -19.08
C GLY A 135 1.70 -6.49 -18.56
N MET A 136 1.55 -6.68 -17.24
CA MET A 136 0.30 -7.20 -16.68
C MET A 136 -0.82 -6.17 -16.86
N THR A 137 -1.99 -6.67 -17.24
CA THR A 137 -3.20 -5.86 -17.36
C THR A 137 -3.73 -5.48 -15.98
N LYS A 138 -4.50 -4.38 -15.91
CA LYS A 138 -5.16 -3.96 -14.67
C LYS A 138 -6.02 -5.07 -14.07
N ALA A 139 -6.70 -5.86 -14.90
CA ALA A 139 -7.56 -6.96 -14.47
C ALA A 139 -6.76 -8.13 -13.86
N GLU A 140 -5.62 -8.48 -14.44
CA GLU A 140 -4.71 -9.49 -13.88
C GLU A 140 -4.18 -9.04 -12.52
N ILE A 141 -3.69 -7.80 -12.41
CA ILE A 141 -3.17 -7.26 -11.15
C ILE A 141 -4.26 -7.22 -10.07
N THR A 142 -5.46 -6.75 -10.43
CA THR A 142 -6.65 -6.70 -9.55
C THR A 142 -6.93 -8.08 -8.97
N SER A 143 -6.91 -9.11 -9.82
CA SER A 143 -7.19 -10.50 -9.42
C SER A 143 -6.06 -11.10 -8.59
N SER A 144 -4.80 -10.88 -8.96
CA SER A 144 -3.63 -11.39 -8.24
C SER A 144 -3.48 -10.77 -6.85
N LEU A 145 -3.85 -9.50 -6.69
CA LEU A 145 -3.71 -8.77 -5.43
C LEU A 145 -5.00 -8.65 -4.62
N TYR A 146 -6.09 -9.27 -5.08
CA TYR A 146 -7.40 -9.24 -4.41
C TYR A 146 -7.88 -7.82 -4.11
N HIS A 147 -7.62 -6.90 -5.03
CA HIS A 147 -7.87 -5.48 -4.83
C HIS A 147 -9.03 -5.00 -5.71
N ASP A 148 -9.67 -3.90 -5.33
CA ASP A 148 -10.61 -3.18 -6.19
C ASP A 148 -9.89 -2.54 -7.40
N PRO A 149 -10.47 -2.64 -8.62
CA PRO A 149 -9.85 -2.17 -9.86
C PRO A 149 -9.68 -0.65 -9.92
N GLU A 150 -10.55 0.13 -9.26
CA GLU A 150 -10.45 1.58 -9.23
C GLU A 150 -9.18 2.01 -8.48
N ARG A 151 -8.92 1.39 -7.31
CA ARG A 151 -7.68 1.65 -6.55
C ARG A 151 -6.42 1.27 -7.33
N ILE A 152 -6.43 0.13 -8.04
CA ILE A 152 -5.32 -0.26 -8.93
C ILE A 152 -5.10 0.79 -10.02
N GLY A 153 -6.18 1.27 -10.64
CA GLY A 153 -6.13 2.35 -11.62
C GLY A 153 -5.50 3.62 -11.05
N LYS A 154 -5.89 4.00 -9.83
CA LYS A 154 -5.38 5.17 -9.13
C LYS A 154 -3.87 5.09 -8.87
N PHE A 155 -3.33 3.96 -8.41
CA PHE A 155 -1.87 3.83 -8.20
C PHE A 155 -1.07 3.99 -9.50
N ILE A 156 -1.60 3.45 -10.61
CA ILE A 156 -0.97 3.60 -11.92
C ILE A 156 -1.03 5.07 -12.37
N GLU A 157 -2.15 5.75 -12.16
CA GLU A 157 -2.31 7.17 -12.49
C GLU A 157 -1.42 8.07 -11.63
N ASP A 158 -1.34 7.82 -10.32
CA ASP A 158 -0.47 8.56 -9.40
C ASP A 158 1.00 8.48 -9.86
N PHE A 159 1.44 7.28 -10.26
CA PHE A 159 2.79 7.09 -10.81
C PHE A 159 2.98 7.72 -12.19
N ALA A 160 1.94 7.76 -13.02
CA ALA A 160 1.98 8.44 -14.31
C ALA A 160 2.21 9.94 -14.15
N ARG A 161 1.46 10.57 -13.24
CA ARG A 161 1.61 11.99 -12.88
C ARG A 161 3.00 12.25 -12.32
N PHE A 162 3.46 11.38 -11.41
CA PHE A 162 4.82 11.43 -10.89
C PHE A 162 5.87 11.40 -12.01
N THR A 163 5.76 10.45 -12.94
CA THR A 163 6.71 10.29 -14.06
C THR A 163 6.75 11.54 -14.94
N LYS A 164 5.60 12.11 -15.28
CA LYS A 164 5.50 13.34 -16.07
C LYS A 164 6.20 14.53 -15.40
N LEU A 165 6.00 14.70 -14.09
CA LEU A 165 6.65 15.76 -13.32
C LEU A 165 8.16 15.52 -13.19
N ALA A 166 8.58 14.28 -12.94
CA ALA A 166 10.00 13.92 -12.85
C ALA A 166 10.74 14.12 -14.18
N GLN A 167 10.12 13.76 -15.32
CA GLN A 167 10.66 14.01 -16.66
C GLN A 167 10.77 15.51 -16.98
N SER A 168 9.90 16.33 -16.39
CA SER A 168 9.95 17.80 -16.50
C SER A 168 11.07 18.44 -15.65
N GLY A 169 11.87 17.63 -14.94
CA GLY A 169 13.00 18.08 -14.14
C GLY A 169 12.63 18.55 -12.73
N LEU A 170 11.40 18.31 -12.26
CA LEU A 170 11.01 18.69 -10.89
C LEU A 170 11.72 17.83 -9.85
N SER A 171 12.11 18.45 -8.75
CA SER A 171 12.65 17.78 -7.57
C SER A 171 11.57 17.00 -6.81
N ILE A 172 11.96 16.00 -6.02
CA ILE A 172 11.04 15.21 -5.19
C ILE A 172 10.20 16.09 -4.24
N TYR A 173 10.77 17.18 -3.73
CA TYR A 173 10.06 18.15 -2.88
C TYR A 173 8.95 18.89 -3.63
N GLN A 174 9.22 19.32 -4.87
CA GLN A 174 8.21 19.97 -5.71
C GLN A 174 7.10 18.97 -6.10
N ILE A 175 7.48 17.74 -6.45
CA ILE A 175 6.50 16.69 -6.78
C ILE A 175 5.62 16.37 -5.58
N LYS A 176 6.19 16.30 -4.37
CA LYS A 176 5.43 16.10 -3.11
C LYS A 176 4.37 17.18 -2.91
N ALA A 177 4.72 18.45 -3.17
CA ALA A 177 3.80 19.57 -3.06
C ALA A 177 2.64 19.50 -4.07
N VAL A 178 2.84 18.87 -5.23
CA VAL A 178 1.82 18.73 -6.29
C VAL A 178 0.93 17.51 -6.06
N LEU A 179 1.53 16.35 -5.77
CA LEU A 179 0.80 15.08 -5.71
C LEU A 179 0.19 14.78 -4.33
N LEU A 180 0.66 15.44 -3.26
CA LEU A 180 0.20 15.23 -1.90
C LEU A 180 0.26 13.76 -1.45
N LEU A 181 1.22 13.01 -1.99
CA LEU A 181 1.47 11.60 -1.64
C LEU A 181 2.43 11.50 -0.44
N PRO A 182 2.39 10.38 0.31
CA PRO A 182 3.35 10.10 1.37
C PRO A 182 4.79 10.14 0.85
N GLU A 183 5.70 10.69 1.65
CA GLU A 183 7.11 10.85 1.27
C GLU A 183 7.78 9.51 0.95
N VAL A 184 7.53 8.50 1.79
CA VAL A 184 8.04 7.14 1.58
C VAL A 184 7.61 6.57 0.23
N LEU A 185 6.35 6.79 -0.17
CA LEU A 185 5.83 6.33 -1.47
C LEU A 185 6.52 7.06 -2.63
N LEU A 186 6.76 8.37 -2.51
CA LEU A 186 7.46 9.16 -3.52
C LEU A 186 8.91 8.72 -3.69
N GLU A 187 9.59 8.36 -2.61
CA GLU A 187 10.95 7.80 -2.68
C GLU A 187 10.99 6.45 -3.40
N GLU A 188 10.01 5.58 -3.14
CA GLU A 188 9.88 4.31 -3.85
C GLU A 188 9.55 4.51 -5.33
N TYR A 189 8.65 5.46 -5.66
CA TYR A 189 8.40 5.86 -7.05
C TYR A 189 9.64 6.42 -7.73
N TRP A 190 10.44 7.22 -7.04
CA TRP A 190 11.68 7.77 -7.57
C TRP A 190 12.70 6.66 -7.86
N THR A 191 12.77 5.66 -6.98
CA THR A 191 13.61 4.48 -7.17
C THR A 191 13.16 3.67 -8.39
N LEU A 192 11.85 3.40 -8.51
CA LEU A 192 11.29 2.70 -9.66
C LEU A 192 11.50 3.49 -10.97
N PHE A 193 11.28 4.80 -10.94
CA PHE A 193 11.51 5.68 -12.08
C PHE A 193 12.96 5.60 -12.57
N LYS A 194 13.96 5.66 -11.69
CA LYS A 194 15.38 5.53 -12.07
C LYS A 194 15.69 4.22 -12.80
N ILE A 195 15.08 3.11 -12.36
CA ILE A 195 15.28 1.79 -12.98
C ILE A 195 14.74 1.78 -14.43
N TYR A 196 13.55 2.35 -14.62
CA TYR A 196 12.89 2.36 -15.92
C TYR A 196 13.30 3.53 -16.82
N ASN A 197 13.95 4.57 -16.28
CA ASN A 197 14.48 5.71 -17.03
C ASN A 197 15.83 5.39 -17.69
N THR A 198 15.92 4.21 -18.29
CA THR A 198 17.05 3.74 -19.09
C THR A 198 16.63 3.66 -20.56
N PRO A 199 17.54 3.81 -21.54
CA PRO A 199 17.17 3.83 -22.96
C PRO A 199 16.30 2.65 -23.41
N GLN A 200 16.49 1.47 -22.80
CA GLN A 200 15.77 0.24 -23.12
C GLN A 200 14.34 0.22 -22.57
N LEU A 201 14.08 0.84 -21.42
CA LEU A 201 12.80 0.78 -20.70
C LEU A 201 12.00 2.09 -20.77
N PHE A 202 12.64 3.19 -21.20
CA PHE A 202 12.06 4.54 -21.23
C PHE A 202 10.74 4.61 -21.99
N LYS A 203 10.60 3.86 -23.10
CA LYS A 203 9.37 3.84 -23.90
C LYS A 203 8.13 3.49 -23.07
N LYS A 204 8.26 2.59 -22.10
CA LYS A 204 7.15 2.19 -21.22
C LYS A 204 6.75 3.33 -20.28
N LEU A 205 7.73 4.04 -19.71
CA LEU A 205 7.48 5.23 -18.89
C LEU A 205 6.85 6.38 -19.68
N ASP A 206 7.37 6.65 -20.88
CA ASP A 206 6.89 7.74 -21.74
C ASP A 206 5.44 7.52 -22.19
N LEU A 207 5.09 6.28 -22.56
CA LEU A 207 3.69 5.92 -22.85
C LEU A 207 2.78 6.13 -21.63
N LEU A 208 3.26 5.77 -20.45
CA LEU A 208 2.51 5.89 -19.20
C LEU A 208 2.31 7.37 -18.83
N ALA A 209 3.34 8.21 -18.96
CA ALA A 209 3.27 9.65 -18.71
C ALA A 209 2.34 10.38 -19.70
N LYS A 210 2.34 10.00 -20.98
CA LYS A 210 1.45 10.55 -22.02
C LYS A 210 -0.01 10.18 -21.82
N ALA A 211 -0.29 9.09 -21.13
CA ALA A 211 -1.65 8.66 -20.85
C ALA A 211 -2.39 9.59 -19.86
N VAL A 212 -1.66 10.47 -19.15
CA VAL A 212 -2.26 11.40 -18.19
C VAL A 212 -2.24 12.84 -18.70
N ARG A 213 -3.42 13.45 -18.68
CA ARG A 213 -3.65 14.85 -19.07
C ARG A 213 -3.03 15.80 -18.08
#